data_AF-A0AA36M9D0-F1
#
_entry.id   AF-A0AA36M9D0-F1
#
_cell.length_a   1.000
_cell.length_b   1.000
_cell.length_c   1.000
_cell.angle_alpha   90.00
_cell.angle_beta   90.00
_cell.angle_gamma   90.00
#
_symmetry.space_group_name_H-M   'P 1'
#
loop_
_entity.id
_entity.type
_entity.pdbx_description
1 polymer ?
#
loop_
_entity_poly.entity_id
_entity_poly.type
_entity_poly.pdbx_seq_one_letter_code
_entity_poly.pdbx_strand_id
1 'polypeptide(L)'
;MTIKQLEVKYSVSPKATSYYVIVSSGCSTGGVEIKAQKDQLMSGYRFCAEENVGKTITSSNEIVPVIIYNRKGATELELEYRTGT
;
A
#
# COMPACT_ATOMS: atom_id res chain seq x y z
N MET A 1 -18.82 11.73 -12.29
CA MET A 1 -17.85 12.21 -11.27
C MET A 1 -17.19 10.97 -10.72
N THR A 2 -15.93 10.77 -11.10
CA THR A 2 -15.56 9.46 -11.61
C THR A 2 -14.74 8.64 -10.62
N ILE A 3 -15.16 7.39 -10.43
CA ILE A 3 -14.58 6.41 -9.52
C ILE A 3 -13.20 6.03 -10.04
N LYS A 4 -12.15 6.30 -9.26
CA LYS A 4 -10.80 5.77 -9.50
C LYS A 4 -10.59 4.56 -8.59
N GLN A 5 -10.57 3.36 -9.17
CA GLN A 5 -10.25 2.12 -8.47
C GLN A 5 -8.73 1.93 -8.52
N LEU A 6 -8.11 1.78 -7.35
CA LEU A 6 -6.70 1.44 -7.21
C LEU A 6 -6.62 -0.01 -6.70
N GLU A 7 -5.93 -0.88 -7.42
CA GLU A 7 -5.58 -2.22 -6.96
C GLU A 7 -4.12 -2.25 -6.53
N VAL A 8 -3.88 -2.78 -5.33
CA VAL A 8 -2.57 -2.80 -4.70
C VAL A 8 -2.03 -4.22 -4.73
N LYS A 9 -0.95 -4.44 -5.49
CA LYS A 9 -0.19 -5.68 -5.49
C LYS A 9 1.16 -5.40 -4.84
N TYR A 10 1.45 -6.12 -3.76
CA TYR A 10 2.64 -5.90 -2.97
C TYR A 10 3.48 -7.18 -2.97
N SER A 11 4.77 -7.07 -3.24
CA SER A 11 5.69 -8.19 -3.11
C SER A 11 6.84 -7.78 -2.19
N VAL A 12 7.04 -8.53 -1.11
CA VAL A 12 8.35 -8.52 -0.48
C VAL A 12 9.24 -9.37 -1.35
N SER A 13 10.37 -8.82 -1.80
CA SER A 13 11.47 -9.65 -2.26
C SER A 13 12.31 -10.02 -1.04
N PRO A 14 12.22 -11.25 -0.49
CA PRO A 14 13.14 -11.69 0.54
C PRO A 14 14.50 -11.93 -0.11
N LYS A 15 15.32 -10.89 -0.21
CA LYS A 15 16.79 -11.07 -0.33
C LYS A 15 17.50 -11.05 1.02
N ALA A 16 16.76 -11.13 2.12
CA ALA A 16 17.31 -11.31 3.45
C ALA A 16 16.52 -12.40 4.19
N THR A 17 17.08 -13.61 4.13
CA THR A 17 17.08 -14.66 5.14
C THR A 17 16.08 -14.48 6.28
N SER A 18 15.02 -15.31 6.26
CA SER A 18 14.23 -15.76 7.41
C SER A 18 14.34 -14.89 8.67
N TYR A 19 13.67 -13.75 8.67
CA TYR A 19 13.32 -13.10 9.92
C TYR A 19 11.81 -13.27 10.04
N TYR A 20 11.39 -14.00 11.07
CA TYR A 20 10.00 -14.03 11.51
C TYR A 20 9.44 -12.61 11.34
N VAL A 21 8.45 -12.42 10.47
CA VAL A 21 7.69 -11.17 10.44
C VAL A 21 6.92 -11.21 11.75
N ILE A 22 7.57 -10.77 12.83
CA ILE A 22 6.87 -10.34 14.01
C ILE A 22 6.04 -9.20 13.45
N VAL A 23 4.75 -9.46 13.28
CA VAL A 23 3.75 -8.45 12.96
C VAL A 23 3.69 -7.58 14.21
N SER A 24 4.72 -6.77 14.42
CA SER A 24 4.85 -5.85 15.54
C SER A 24 3.83 -4.76 15.25
N SER A 25 2.59 -4.95 15.67
CA SER A 25 1.52 -3.94 15.64
C SER A 25 1.62 -2.94 14.47
N GLY A 26 1.57 -3.46 13.23
CA GLY A 26 1.57 -2.66 12.01
C GLY A 26 2.80 -2.83 11.10
N CYS A 27 2.85 -1.99 10.07
CA CYS A 27 3.83 -2.03 8.99
C CYS A 27 5.11 -1.25 9.36
N SER A 28 5.91 -1.75 10.31
CA SER A 28 7.07 -1.03 10.87
C SER A 28 8.39 -1.20 10.09
N THR A 29 8.51 -2.28 9.32
CA THR A 29 9.72 -2.65 8.57
C THR A 29 9.74 -2.06 7.16
N GLY A 30 8.57 -1.90 6.55
CA GLY A 30 8.38 -1.36 5.23
C GLY A 30 6.93 -1.58 4.78
N GLY A 31 6.52 -0.89 3.73
CA GLY A 31 5.18 -1.00 3.18
C GLY A 31 4.78 0.20 2.34
N VAL A 32 3.49 0.26 2.05
CA VAL A 32 2.86 1.38 1.33
C VAL A 32 1.72 1.96 2.16
N GLU A 33 1.62 3.28 2.20
CA GLU A 33 0.45 4.01 2.67
C GLU A 33 -0.27 4.69 1.49
N ILE A 34 -1.58 4.46 1.36
CA ILE A 34 -2.42 4.98 0.28
C ILE A 34 -3.52 5.85 0.88
N LYS A 35 -3.56 7.12 0.49
CA LYS A 35 -4.50 8.11 1.01
C LYS A 35 -5.73 8.27 0.13
N ALA A 36 -6.55 7.22 0.10
CA ALA A 36 -7.76 7.16 -0.72
C ALA A 36 -9.00 7.78 -0.05
N GLN A 37 -8.95 8.01 1.27
CA GLN A 37 -10.03 8.66 2.02
C GLN A 37 -10.19 10.14 1.67
N LYS A 38 -11.34 10.73 2.03
CA LYS A 38 -11.69 12.13 1.75
C LYS A 38 -10.66 13.13 2.30
N ASP A 39 -10.29 12.99 3.57
CA ASP A 39 -9.25 13.83 4.19
C ASP A 39 -7.87 13.20 4.04
N GLN A 40 -7.06 13.76 3.14
CA GLN A 40 -5.73 13.27 2.81
C GLN A 40 -4.63 13.77 3.76
N LEU A 41 -4.96 14.58 4.77
CA LEU A 41 -4.01 14.93 5.83
C LEU A 41 -3.93 13.83 6.90
N MET A 42 -4.98 13.01 7.01
CA MET A 42 -5.04 11.88 7.94
C MET A 42 -4.23 10.67 7.46
N SER A 43 -3.92 9.74 8.37
CA SER A 43 -3.31 8.45 8.00
C SER A 43 -4.22 7.65 7.07
N GLY A 44 -3.64 7.11 6.00
CA GLY A 44 -4.35 6.30 5.00
C GLY A 44 -4.30 4.79 5.29
N TYR A 45 -4.66 4.02 4.28
CA TYR A 45 -4.59 2.56 4.31
C TYR A 45 -3.13 2.10 4.21
N ARG A 46 -2.69 1.21 5.10
CA ARG A 46 -1.31 0.69 5.12
C ARG A 46 -1.26 -0.80 4.79
N PHE A 47 -0.38 -1.18 3.87
CA PHE A 47 -0.16 -2.56 3.45
C PHE A 47 1.31 -2.94 3.51
N CYS A 48 1.59 -4.13 4.03
CA CYS A 48 2.94 -4.67 4.20
C CYS A 48 2.97 -6.20 4.37
N ALA A 49 1.89 -6.88 4.01
CA ALA A 49 1.77 -8.32 4.20
C ALA A 49 1.13 -8.96 2.97
N GLU A 50 1.52 -10.20 2.67
CA GLU A 50 1.13 -10.90 1.45
C GLU A 50 -0.39 -11.08 1.35
N GLU A 51 -1.11 -11.18 2.48
CA GLU A 51 -2.57 -11.26 2.48
C GLU A 51 -3.29 -9.99 1.95
N ASN A 52 -2.53 -8.91 1.76
CA ASN A 52 -3.05 -7.66 1.21
C ASN A 52 -2.85 -7.54 -0.30
N VAL A 53 -2.26 -8.54 -0.96
CA VAL A 53 -2.12 -8.56 -2.42
C VAL A 53 -3.49 -8.64 -3.10
N GLY A 54 -3.69 -7.82 -4.13
CA GLY A 54 -4.92 -7.77 -4.91
C GLY A 54 -6.07 -7.03 -4.20
N LYS A 55 -5.78 -6.30 -3.11
CA LYS A 55 -6.79 -5.46 -2.46
C LYS A 55 -7.12 -4.26 -3.34
N THR A 56 -8.41 -4.05 -3.57
CA THR A 56 -8.92 -2.87 -4.27
C THR A 56 -9.37 -1.81 -3.26
N ILE A 57 -8.97 -0.56 -3.50
CA ILE A 57 -9.40 0.61 -2.76
C ILE A 57 -10.00 1.62 -3.75
N THR A 58 -11.13 2.19 -3.39
CA THR A 58 -11.75 3.28 -4.13
C THR A 58 -11.39 4.61 -3.51
N SER A 59 -10.88 5.54 -4.30
CA SER A 59 -10.61 6.89 -3.80
C SER A 59 -11.85 7.78 -3.79
N SER A 60 -11.93 8.62 -2.76
CA SER A 60 -12.89 9.74 -2.67
C SER A 60 -12.40 11.01 -3.39
N ASN A 61 -11.15 11.02 -3.87
CA ASN A 61 -10.49 12.19 -4.47
C ASN A 61 -9.90 11.84 -5.84
N GLU A 62 -9.64 12.87 -6.66
CA GLU A 62 -9.05 12.68 -7.99
C GLU A 62 -7.54 12.41 -7.95
N ILE A 63 -6.87 12.95 -6.93
CA ILE A 63 -5.45 12.76 -6.64
C ILE A 63 -5.35 11.78 -5.49
N VAL A 64 -4.48 10.78 -5.59
CA VAL A 64 -4.27 9.77 -4.54
C VAL A 64 -2.80 9.76 -4.15
N PRO A 65 -2.45 10.33 -2.98
CA PRO A 65 -1.11 10.21 -2.43
C PRO A 65 -0.79 8.75 -2.12
N VAL A 66 0.34 8.29 -2.65
CA VAL A 66 0.94 6.98 -2.38
C VAL A 66 2.31 7.23 -1.75
N ILE A 67 2.52 6.67 -0.56
CA ILE A 67 3.76 6.84 0.20
C ILE A 67 4.36 5.45 0.38
N ILE A 68 5.49 5.19 -0.29
CA ILE A 68 6.26 3.96 -0.11
C ILE A 68 7.36 4.26 0.90
N TYR A 69 7.51 3.38 1.89
CA TYR A 69 8.53 3.53 2.90
C TYR A 69 9.16 2.19 3.22
N ASN A 70 10.44 2.23 3.57
CA ASN A 70 11.22 1.05 3.86
C ASN A 70 12.26 1.40 4.92
N ARG A 71 12.29 0.60 5.98
CA ARG A 71 13.24 0.71 7.09
C ARG A 71 14.30 -0.38 7.06
N LYS A 72 13.99 -1.57 6.53
CA LYS A 72 14.92 -2.70 6.42
C LYS A 72 14.61 -3.54 5.18
N GLY A 73 15.66 -3.92 4.45
CA GLY A 73 15.55 -4.78 3.27
C GLY A 73 15.10 -4.01 2.04
N ALA A 74 14.41 -4.70 1.12
CA ALA A 74 13.80 -4.10 -0.06
C ALA A 74 12.28 -4.30 -0.01
N THR A 75 11.53 -3.28 -0.39
CA THR A 75 10.08 -3.34 -0.58
C THR A 75 9.80 -3.13 -2.05
N GLU A 76 9.13 -4.09 -2.68
CA GLU A 76 8.66 -3.99 -4.05
C GLU A 76 7.14 -3.85 -4.04
N LEU A 77 6.65 -3.00 -4.93
CA LEU A 77 5.24 -2.64 -4.99
C LEU A 77 4.85 -2.47 -6.45
N GLU A 78 3.77 -3.15 -6.83
CA GLU A 78 3.11 -3.00 -8.10
C GLU A 78 1.71 -2.42 -7.88
N LEU A 79 1.44 -1.26 -8.46
CA LEU A 79 0.13 -0.61 -8.35
C LEU A 79 -0.54 -0.64 -9.72
N GLU A 80 -1.75 -1.15 -9.74
CA GLU A 80 -2.65 -1.00 -10.88
C GLU A 80 -3.68 0.06 -10.54
N TYR A 81 -3.88 1.03 -11.44
CA TYR A 81 -4.90 2.05 -11.25
C TYR A 81 -5.79 2.13 -12.47
N ARG A 82 -7.06 2.45 -12.23
CA ARG A 82 -8.05 2.67 -13.27
C ARG A 82 -8.74 3.98 -12.99
N THR A 83 -8.77 4.86 -13.98
CA THR A 83 -9.66 6.02 -13.99
C THR A 83 -10.90 5.62 -14.75
N GLY A 84 -12.08 5.63 -14.11
CA GLY A 84 -13.30 5.59 -14.90
C GLY A 84 -13.40 6.84 -15.79
N THR A 85 -14.30 6.81 -16.78
CA THR A 85 -14.87 7.98 -17.46
C THR A 85 -16.22 8.31 -16.86
#